data_AF-A0A386C7G9-F1
#
_entry.id   AF-A0A386C7G9-F1
#
_cell.length_a   1.000
_cell.length_b   1.000
_cell.length_c   1.000
_cell.angle_alpha   90.00
_cell.angle_beta   90.00
_cell.angle_gamma   90.00
#
_symmetry.space_group_name_H-M   'P 1'
#
loop_
_entity.id
_entity.type
_entity.pdbx_description
1 polymer ?
#
loop_
_entity_poly.entity_id
_entity_poly.type
_entity_poly.pdbx_seq_one_letter_code
_entity_poly.pdbx_strand_id
1 'polypeptide(L)'
;RDDLEEALESEAAGETQDFSPSERTILQNVLQLGDKHVEDVMVPRADIEAIDIESSLGELIAQFREVGHSRIPVYSGSIDTSPASSM
;
A
#
# COMPACT_ATOMS: atom_id res chain seq x y z
N ARG A 1 -12.76 10.43 -17.82
CA ARG A 1 -11.46 9.90 -17.36
C ARG A 1 -10.59 9.70 -18.57
N ASP A 2 -11.11 8.98 -19.56
CA ASP A 2 -10.48 8.76 -20.86
C ASP A 2 -10.08 10.09 -21.53
N ASP A 3 -10.92 11.12 -21.49
CA ASP A 3 -10.57 12.46 -22.02
C ASP A 3 -9.35 13.11 -21.31
N LEU A 4 -9.17 12.84 -20.02
CA LEU A 4 -8.03 13.36 -19.24
C LEU A 4 -6.76 12.55 -19.50
N GLU A 5 -6.88 11.24 -19.69
CA GLU A 5 -5.77 10.38 -20.09
C GLU A 5 -5.29 10.76 -21.50
N GLU A 6 -6.21 10.94 -22.44
CA GLU A 6 -5.90 11.37 -23.81
C GLU A 6 -5.23 12.75 -23.83
N ALA A 7 -5.72 13.71 -23.03
CA ALA A 7 -5.10 15.02 -22.92
C ALA A 7 -3.64 14.92 -22.42
N LEU A 8 -3.39 14.13 -21.37
CA LEU A 8 -2.04 13.93 -20.81
C LEU A 8 -1.08 13.24 -21.78
N GLU A 9 -1.58 12.31 -22.60
CA GLU A 9 -0.81 11.65 -23.65
C GLU A 9 -0.52 12.57 -24.83
N SER A 10 -1.48 13.41 -25.22
CA SER A 10 -1.34 14.38 -26.32
C SER A 10 -0.29 15.47 -26.01
N GLU A 11 -0.19 15.92 -24.75
CA GLU A 11 0.84 16.85 -24.28
C GLU A 11 2.25 16.24 -24.24
N ALA A 12 2.37 14.90 -24.24
CA ALA A 12 3.67 14.24 -24.37
C ALA A 12 4.21 14.29 -25.81
N ALA A 13 3.35 14.53 -26.80
CA ALA A 13 3.69 14.57 -28.23
C ALA A 13 3.78 15.99 -28.82
N GLY A 14 3.46 17.04 -28.04
CA GLY A 14 3.38 18.43 -28.51
C GLY A 14 4.34 19.41 -27.81
N GLU A 15 4.60 20.55 -28.46
CA GLU A 15 5.65 21.56 -28.17
C GLU A 15 5.51 22.34 -26.84
N THR A 16 4.55 22.02 -25.96
CA THR A 16 4.34 22.72 -24.68
C THR A 16 4.39 21.70 -23.54
N GLN A 17 5.54 21.60 -22.88
CA GLN A 17 5.72 20.70 -21.73
C GLN A 17 5.25 21.43 -20.46
N ASP A 18 3.95 21.53 -20.25
CA ASP A 18 3.38 22.15 -19.04
C ASP A 18 3.68 21.35 -17.76
N PHE A 19 3.98 20.05 -17.92
CA PHE A 19 4.39 19.16 -16.83
C PHE A 19 5.78 18.56 -17.08
N SER A 20 6.55 18.40 -16.01
CA SER A 20 7.74 17.57 -16.00
C SER A 20 7.39 16.09 -16.19
N PRO A 21 8.34 15.24 -16.62
CA PRO A 21 8.12 13.79 -16.68
C PRO A 21 7.64 13.19 -15.36
N SER A 22 8.17 13.65 -14.23
CA SER A 22 7.75 13.21 -12.89
C SER A 22 6.32 13.59 -12.55
N GLU A 23 5.89 14.80 -12.91
CA GLU A 23 4.51 15.26 -12.67
C GLU A 23 3.52 14.46 -13.51
N ARG A 24 3.85 14.14 -14.77
CA ARG A 24 3.02 13.26 -15.60
C ARG A 24 2.86 11.87 -14.99
N THR A 25 3.94 11.28 -14.49
CA THR A 25 3.88 9.97 -13.80
C THR A 25 2.97 10.02 -12.58
N ILE A 26 3.02 11.10 -11.80
CA ILE A 26 2.14 11.29 -10.64
C ILE A 26 0.68 11.38 -11.10
N LEU A 27 0.39 12.19 -12.13
CA LEU A 27 -0.97 12.36 -12.66
C LEU A 27 -1.54 11.05 -13.22
N GLN A 28 -0.74 10.28 -13.95
CA GLN A 28 -1.11 8.95 -14.43
C GLN A 28 -1.40 7.99 -13.28
N ASN A 29 -0.55 7.97 -12.25
CA ASN A 29 -0.76 7.14 -11.06
C ASN A 29 -2.06 7.51 -10.32
N VAL A 30 -2.41 8.80 -10.27
CA VAL A 30 -3.67 9.28 -9.64
C VAL A 30 -4.88 8.80 -10.43
N LEU A 31 -4.85 8.86 -11.76
CA LEU A 31 -5.95 8.38 -12.60
C LEU A 31 -6.15 6.87 -12.45
N GLN A 32 -5.05 6.10 -12.41
CA GLN A 32 -5.08 4.65 -12.20
C GLN A 32 -5.54 4.26 -10.79
N LEU A 33 -5.28 5.08 -9.77
CA LEU A 33 -5.63 4.78 -8.39
C LEU A 33 -7.15 4.62 -8.20
N GLY A 34 -7.97 5.32 -9.00
CA GLY A 34 -9.43 5.22 -8.93
C GLY A 34 -9.99 3.83 -9.27
N ASP A 35 -9.23 3.04 -10.04
CA ASP A 35 -9.59 1.67 -10.44
C ASP A 35 -8.90 0.60 -9.58
N LYS A 36 -8.03 0.98 -8.63
CA LYS A 36 -7.34 0.02 -7.77
C LYS A 36 -8.19 -0.36 -6.55
N HIS A 37 -8.25 -1.65 -6.28
CA HIS A 37 -8.78 -2.21 -5.04
C HIS A 37 -7.68 -2.28 -3.97
N VAL A 38 -8.09 -2.39 -2.69
CA VAL A 38 -7.15 -2.54 -1.56
C VAL A 38 -6.28 -3.78 -1.74
N GLU A 39 -6.85 -4.86 -2.26
CA GLU A 39 -6.14 -6.12 -2.52
C GLU A 39 -5.02 -5.98 -3.56
N ASP A 40 -5.11 -5.01 -4.47
CA ASP A 40 -4.09 -4.77 -5.50
C ASP A 40 -2.80 -4.13 -4.95
N VAL A 41 -2.86 -3.59 -3.72
CA VAL A 41 -1.77 -2.80 -3.12
C VAL A 41 -1.39 -3.23 -1.70
N MET A 42 -2.21 -4.03 -1.04
CA MET A 42 -1.93 -4.48 0.33
C MET A 42 -0.78 -5.49 0.39
N VAL A 43 -0.15 -5.60 1.56
CA VAL A 43 0.75 -6.74 1.85
C VAL A 43 -0.12 -7.99 2.05
N PRO A 44 0.13 -9.10 1.34
CA PRO A 44 -0.62 -10.33 1.53
C PRO A 44 -0.54 -10.80 2.99
N ARG A 45 -1.65 -11.29 3.55
CA ARG A 45 -1.72 -11.66 4.98
C ARG A 45 -0.66 -12.68 5.41
N ALA A 46 -0.30 -13.59 4.51
CA ALA A 46 0.74 -14.60 4.74
C ALA A 46 2.16 -14.00 4.84
N ASP A 47 2.36 -12.80 4.30
CA ASP A 47 3.64 -12.10 4.25
C ASP A 47 3.71 -10.97 5.31
N ILE A 48 2.71 -10.83 6.18
CA ILE A 48 2.70 -9.81 7.24
C ILE A 48 3.59 -10.26 8.40
N GLU A 49 4.60 -9.45 8.69
CA GLU A 49 5.38 -9.51 9.93
C GLU A 49 4.54 -9.00 11.10
N ALA A 50 4.07 -9.90 11.95
CA ALA A 50 3.19 -9.60 13.09
C ALA A 50 3.72 -10.24 14.38
N ILE A 51 3.23 -9.76 15.52
CA ILE A 51 3.59 -10.26 16.85
C ILE A 51 2.38 -10.80 17.61
N ASP A 52 2.56 -11.91 18.33
CA ASP A 52 1.54 -12.45 19.22
C ASP A 52 1.37 -11.53 20.45
N ILE A 53 0.14 -11.27 20.86
CA ILE A 53 -0.22 -10.50 22.05
C ILE A 53 0.39 -11.07 23.34
N GLU A 54 0.64 -12.38 23.38
CA GLU A 54 1.25 -13.06 24.52
C GLU A 54 2.79 -12.97 24.51
N SER A 55 3.39 -12.34 23.49
CA SER A 55 4.83 -12.15 23.40
C SER A 55 5.32 -11.21 24.50
N SER A 56 6.51 -11.50 25.04
CA SER A 56 7.14 -10.65 26.03
C SER A 56 7.57 -9.31 25.42
N LEU A 57 7.71 -8.29 26.27
CA LEU A 57 8.24 -6.99 25.85
C LEU A 57 9.64 -7.09 25.22
N GLY A 58 10.46 -8.05 25.69
CA GLY A 58 11.79 -8.29 25.14
C GLY A 58 11.75 -8.78 23.70
N GLU A 59 10.86 -9.74 23.40
CA GLU A 59 10.63 -10.26 22.05
C GLU A 59 10.08 -9.17 21.12
N LEU A 60 9.13 -8.35 21.61
CA LEU A 60 8.61 -7.21 20.86
C LEU A 60 9.71 -6.23 20.46
N ILE A 61 10.58 -5.84 21.41
CA ILE A 61 11.68 -4.91 21.12
C ILE A 61 12.68 -5.51 20.14
N ALA A 62 12.97 -6.81 20.25
CA ALA A 62 13.86 -7.51 19.33
C ALA A 62 13.28 -7.51 17.91
N GLN A 63 12.01 -7.92 17.75
CA GLN A 63 11.33 -7.96 16.45
C GLN A 63 11.23 -6.56 15.84
N PHE A 64 10.82 -5.55 16.60
CA PHE A 64 10.69 -4.18 16.09
C PHE A 64 12.01 -3.61 15.52
N ARG A 65 13.15 -4.00 16.09
CA ARG A 65 14.48 -3.62 15.58
C ARG A 65 14.87 -4.37 14.31
N GLU A 66 14.34 -5.57 14.10
CA GLU A 66 14.60 -6.40 12.93
C GLU A 66 13.76 -5.96 11.72
N VAL A 67 12.45 -5.76 11.91
CA VAL A 67 11.55 -5.45 10.78
C VAL A 67 11.74 -4.02 10.25
N GLY A 68 12.19 -3.09 11.09
CA GLY A 68 12.47 -1.70 10.69
C GLY A 68 11.23 -0.90 10.27
N HIS A 69 10.03 -1.41 10.54
CA HIS A 69 8.76 -0.73 10.27
C HIS A 69 8.34 0.14 11.46
N SER A 70 7.65 1.24 11.19
CA SER A 70 7.14 2.12 12.25
C SER A 70 5.95 1.53 13.02
N ARG A 71 5.33 0.45 12.51
CA ARG A 71 4.17 -0.23 13.09
C ARG A 71 4.28 -1.73 12.83
N ILE A 72 3.89 -2.53 13.81
CA ILE A 72 3.78 -3.99 13.72
C ILE A 72 2.36 -4.38 14.14
N PRO A 73 1.60 -5.12 13.32
CA PRO A 73 0.32 -5.70 13.72
C PRO A 73 0.48 -6.66 14.89
N VAL A 74 -0.45 -6.58 15.85
CA VAL A 74 -0.53 -7.51 16.98
C VAL A 74 -1.73 -8.43 16.75
N TYR A 75 -1.54 -9.73 16.89
CA TYR A 75 -2.61 -10.73 16.77
C TYR A 75 -2.77 -11.53 18.07
N SER A 76 -3.93 -12.15 18.24
CA SER A 76 -4.16 -13.15 19.29
C SER A 76 -4.55 -14.48 18.66
N GLY A 77 -3.89 -15.57 19.09
CA GLY A 77 -4.13 -16.90 18.53
C GLY A 77 -3.48 -17.08 17.16
N SER A 78 -4.26 -17.30 16.10
CA SER A 78 -3.71 -17.41 14.73
C SER A 78 -3.82 -16.07 14.02
N ILE A 79 -2.75 -15.68 13.31
CA ILE A 79 -2.78 -14.55 12.37
C ILE A 79 -3.88 -14.73 11.33
N ASP A 80 -4.43 -15.91 11.08
CA ASP A 80 -5.54 -16.18 10.14
C ASP A 80 -6.94 -16.06 10.78
N THR A 81 -7.03 -15.77 12.08
CA THR A 81 -8.32 -15.62 12.76
C THR A 81 -8.94 -14.28 12.36
N SER A 82 -9.92 -14.31 11.46
CA SER A 82 -10.73 -13.12 11.13
C SER A 82 -11.84 -12.93 12.17
N PRO A 83 -12.03 -11.73 12.74
CA PRO A 83 -13.16 -11.44 13.61
C PRO A 83 -14.52 -11.45 12.88
N ALA A 84 -14.56 -11.56 11.55
CA ALA A 84 -15.80 -11.62 10.78
C ALA A 84 -16.52 -12.98 10.83
N SER A 85 -15.96 -14.01 11.49
CA SER A 85 -16.64 -15.30 11.70
C SER A 85 -17.57 -15.32 12.92
N SER A 86 -17.69 -14.21 13.66
CA SER A 86 -18.54 -14.10 14.85
C SER A 86 -19.54 -12.95 14.83
N MET A 87 -19.83 -12.38 13.65
CA MET A 87 -20.95 -11.45 13.43
C MET A 87 -21.94 -11.99 12.40
#